data_AF-W9N917-F1
#
_entry.id   AF-W9N917-F1
#
_cell.length_a   1.000
_cell.length_b   1.000
_cell.length_c   1.000
_cell.angle_alpha   90.00
_cell.angle_beta   90.00
_cell.angle_gamma   90.00
#
_symmetry.space_group_name_H-M   'P 1'
#
loop_
_entity.id
_entity.type
_entity.pdbx_description
1 polymer ?
#
loop_
_entity_poly.entity_id
_entity_poly.type
_entity_poly.pdbx_seq_one_letter_code
_entity_poly.pdbx_strand_id
1 'polypeptide(L)'
;MQSIQQLRQRARFRGRGITSSSFLHQCGHAAGRTIEEKATKSGGSLDEQIRELTVSVIGSEPLQLPTNTLSPAPFNILEVTTINADITTLSYTETFIKINDDDLRKELNELAGKIWHGEISFGLGPISAKRLYHFMARLIEHRKCEDGHSSVSCALQVLVYWATSFNSTIEAKVEEMQSTMAAEFEYLWALFEPGKIMVIENFRGMKGLTACVSLVGVEELTDDDTRKLRLTVQTIDTASGKYGYHKQIFTIRSFVGKEHVCDLGLYPLSYHKDSQELEKRLVSRGREFIQLTSGDCFHYQQYEGKVFLDGSDVTSDWEGKRIMVDCALNKIRSSSVVPKITRGRGNSWLDPDKLTDEELLICSGTVPAITMSGGTMGAAAIDCLRPVEWRDISVAKNVGLADDTKAKMEIVMQVAKAGFGHQQSTVILFHGDGNSGKKWTVEVIAEELRRPNFIILPFSHPQSSPMEWTYEFCNRWGAIMHVQEPINAMLDRGRHVPPAHFIGLECLVDDLRTLKGVVCFMTTSHAKWIQPELWPSVTFGVEFKKARAKGVTLIWSNVVAKAGVELSDKEIQSLAQEMDKISQINSVVKLALGLAESEGSKPGLEHFERARDMRKEFLEGTEVGQEMNHYT
;
A
#
# COMPACT_ATOMS: atom_id res chain seq x y z
N MET A 1 49.99 -23.71 5.61
CA MET A 1 51.03 -23.40 4.59
C MET A 1 51.43 -24.60 3.71
N GLN A 2 51.37 -25.87 4.16
CA GLN A 2 51.70 -27.03 3.30
C GLN A 2 50.63 -27.37 2.24
N SER A 3 49.37 -26.99 2.45
CA SER A 3 48.27 -27.20 1.47
C SER A 3 48.37 -26.28 0.23
N ILE A 4 49.03 -25.12 0.37
CA ILE A 4 49.26 -24.16 -0.72
C ILE A 4 50.32 -24.68 -1.71
N GLN A 5 51.26 -25.52 -1.27
CA GLN A 5 52.26 -26.12 -2.17
C GLN A 5 51.70 -27.28 -3.00
N GLN A 6 50.74 -28.07 -2.48
CA GLN A 6 50.10 -29.14 -3.24
C GLN A 6 49.14 -28.61 -4.33
N LEU A 7 48.44 -27.50 -4.08
CA LEU A 7 47.62 -26.82 -5.10
C LEU A 7 48.48 -26.16 -6.19
N ARG A 8 49.65 -25.61 -5.84
CA ARG A 8 50.61 -25.06 -6.81
C ARG A 8 51.30 -26.12 -7.67
N GLN A 9 51.39 -27.39 -7.24
CA GLN A 9 51.94 -28.47 -8.07
C GLN A 9 50.93 -28.99 -9.10
N ARG A 10 49.61 -29.03 -8.78
CA ARG A 10 48.57 -29.37 -9.77
C ARG A 10 48.43 -28.30 -10.88
N ALA A 11 48.69 -27.04 -10.57
CA ALA A 11 48.69 -25.94 -11.54
C ALA A 11 49.97 -25.85 -12.42
N ARG A 12 51.03 -26.61 -12.14
CA ARG A 12 52.29 -26.57 -12.90
C ARG A 12 52.37 -27.55 -14.08
N PHE A 13 51.38 -28.42 -14.27
CA PHE A 13 51.37 -29.41 -15.38
C PHE A 13 50.50 -29.04 -16.59
N ARG A 14 49.88 -27.85 -16.62
CA ARG A 14 49.27 -27.28 -17.83
C ARG A 14 49.60 -25.79 -17.90
N GLY A 15 50.47 -25.42 -18.84
CA GLY A 15 50.74 -24.03 -19.25
C GLY A 15 52.02 -23.42 -18.66
N ARG A 16 53.06 -23.33 -19.50
CA ARG A 16 54.28 -22.56 -19.24
C ARG A 16 54.03 -21.05 -19.46
N GLY A 17 54.34 -20.23 -18.45
CA GLY A 17 54.79 -18.82 -18.52
C GLY A 17 53.76 -17.76 -18.96
N ILE A 18 53.77 -16.49 -18.55
CA ILE A 18 54.73 -15.62 -17.85
C ILE A 18 53.93 -14.51 -17.12
N THR A 19 54.32 -14.15 -15.90
CA THR A 19 53.91 -12.90 -15.23
C THR A 19 54.86 -11.77 -15.57
N SER A 20 54.35 -10.67 -16.12
CA SER A 20 54.61 -9.27 -15.74
C SER A 20 54.43 -8.31 -16.92
N SER A 21 53.85 -7.17 -16.62
CA SER A 21 53.64 -6.00 -17.46
C SER A 21 54.94 -5.50 -18.10
N SER A 22 55.04 -5.52 -19.44
CA SER A 22 55.77 -4.52 -20.27
C SER A 22 56.13 -4.98 -21.70
N PHE A 23 55.23 -5.55 -22.51
CA PHE A 23 55.50 -5.71 -23.96
C PHE A 23 54.21 -5.60 -24.79
N LEU A 24 53.65 -4.39 -24.85
CA LEU A 24 52.63 -4.00 -25.85
C LEU A 24 53.24 -2.93 -26.77
N HIS A 25 54.19 -3.33 -27.60
CA HIS A 25 54.49 -2.70 -28.88
C HIS A 25 55.38 -3.69 -29.65
N GLN A 26 55.02 -3.98 -30.90
CA GLN A 26 55.67 -4.93 -31.83
C GLN A 26 55.26 -6.40 -31.72
N CYS A 27 54.03 -6.70 -32.15
CA CYS A 27 53.71 -7.85 -33.02
C CYS A 27 52.29 -7.68 -33.59
N GLY A 28 52.03 -6.52 -34.19
CA GLY A 28 50.92 -6.33 -35.12
C GLY A 28 51.40 -6.72 -36.52
N HIS A 29 50.56 -7.42 -37.28
CA HIS A 29 50.81 -7.89 -38.66
C HIS A 29 51.65 -9.16 -38.84
N ALA A 30 51.15 -10.33 -38.41
CA ALA A 30 51.47 -11.60 -39.09
C ALA A 30 50.54 -12.77 -38.74
N ALA A 31 49.91 -12.78 -37.56
CA ALA A 31 49.16 -13.94 -37.07
C ALA A 31 47.65 -13.97 -37.43
N GLY A 32 47.12 -12.90 -38.03
CA GLY A 32 45.68 -12.75 -38.28
C GLY A 32 45.13 -13.52 -39.49
N ARG A 33 45.99 -14.04 -40.38
CA ARG A 33 45.54 -14.76 -41.60
C ARG A 33 45.43 -16.27 -41.45
N THR A 34 45.89 -16.85 -40.34
CA THR A 34 45.94 -18.31 -40.15
C THR A 34 44.77 -18.87 -39.34
N ILE A 35 43.90 -18.02 -38.80
CA ILE A 35 42.69 -18.42 -38.05
C ILE A 35 41.45 -18.42 -38.96
N GLU A 36 41.39 -17.53 -39.96
CA GLU A 36 40.27 -17.43 -40.92
C GLU A 36 40.05 -18.68 -41.78
N GLU A 37 41.10 -19.46 -42.09
CA GLU A 37 40.98 -20.66 -42.93
C GLU A 37 40.64 -21.95 -42.17
N LYS A 38 40.64 -21.95 -40.83
CA LYS A 38 40.31 -23.17 -40.03
C LYS A 38 38.89 -23.19 -39.50
N ALA A 39 38.31 -22.04 -39.18
CA ALA A 39 36.95 -21.98 -38.62
C ALA A 39 35.85 -22.18 -39.69
N THR A 40 36.12 -21.88 -40.96
CA THR A 40 35.14 -22.02 -42.06
C THR A 40 35.28 -23.31 -42.86
N LYS A 41 36.27 -24.16 -42.55
CA LYS A 41 36.52 -25.44 -43.25
C LYS A 41 36.68 -26.68 -42.36
N SER A 42 36.54 -26.57 -41.04
CA SER A 42 36.58 -27.75 -40.18
C SER A 42 35.17 -28.14 -39.73
N GLY A 43 34.76 -29.36 -40.06
CA GLY A 43 33.70 -30.08 -39.36
C GLY A 43 34.16 -30.47 -37.95
N GLY A 44 34.57 -29.49 -37.14
CA GLY A 44 34.82 -29.67 -35.71
C GLY A 44 33.48 -29.85 -34.98
N SER A 45 33.47 -30.65 -33.92
CA SER A 45 32.28 -30.83 -33.07
C SER A 45 31.79 -29.47 -32.54
N LEU A 46 30.49 -29.31 -32.33
CA LEU A 46 29.91 -28.11 -31.71
C LEU A 46 30.58 -27.77 -30.36
N ASP A 47 31.06 -28.79 -29.64
CA ASP A 47 31.81 -28.62 -28.38
C ASP A 47 33.16 -27.90 -28.57
N GLU A 48 33.85 -28.17 -29.69
CA GLU A 48 35.13 -27.54 -30.00
C GLU A 48 34.93 -26.07 -30.36
N GLN A 49 33.85 -25.77 -31.07
CA GLN A 49 33.44 -24.39 -31.37
C GLN A 49 33.10 -23.60 -30.09
N ILE A 50 32.30 -24.17 -29.17
CA ILE A 50 32.03 -23.52 -27.87
C ILE A 50 33.32 -23.24 -27.11
N ARG A 51 34.27 -24.19 -27.12
CA ARG A 51 35.54 -24.01 -26.41
C ARG A 51 36.37 -22.86 -26.99
N GLU A 52 36.35 -22.66 -28.31
CA GLU A 52 37.01 -21.52 -28.96
C GLU A 52 36.33 -20.18 -28.65
N LEU A 53 35.01 -20.18 -28.42
CA LEU A 53 34.22 -18.99 -28.06
C LEU A 53 34.30 -18.63 -26.56
N THR A 54 34.83 -19.52 -25.72
CA THR A 54 34.86 -19.36 -24.26
C THR A 54 36.14 -18.68 -23.80
N VAL A 55 35.99 -17.59 -23.04
CA VAL A 55 37.09 -16.81 -22.45
C VAL A 55 36.92 -16.77 -20.93
N SER A 56 37.84 -17.38 -20.19
CA SER A 56 37.84 -17.33 -18.73
C SER A 56 38.63 -16.12 -18.23
N VAL A 57 38.03 -15.33 -17.33
CA VAL A 57 38.60 -14.11 -16.74
C VAL A 57 38.61 -14.24 -15.23
N ILE A 58 39.70 -13.82 -14.58
CA ILE A 58 39.83 -13.77 -13.11
C ILE A 58 39.97 -12.29 -12.72
N GLY A 59 39.10 -11.79 -11.84
CA GLY A 59 39.08 -10.38 -11.43
C GLY A 59 38.55 -10.16 -10.02
N SER A 60 38.80 -8.97 -9.47
CA SER A 60 38.37 -8.58 -8.11
C SER A 60 37.02 -7.85 -8.08
N GLU A 61 36.47 -7.43 -9.23
CA GLU A 61 35.13 -6.83 -9.33
C GLU A 61 34.47 -7.14 -10.70
N PRO A 62 33.15 -7.38 -10.76
CA PRO A 62 32.42 -7.66 -12.01
C PRO A 62 32.30 -6.45 -12.96
N LEU A 63 32.64 -5.23 -12.52
CA LEU A 63 32.39 -3.99 -13.27
C LEU A 63 33.47 -3.61 -14.30
N GLN A 64 34.61 -4.30 -14.34
CA GLN A 64 35.69 -4.04 -15.31
C GLN A 64 35.93 -5.23 -16.25
N LEU A 65 34.87 -5.72 -16.90
CA LEU A 65 35.04 -6.64 -18.03
C LEU A 65 35.82 -5.92 -19.15
N PRO A 66 36.91 -6.50 -19.68
CA PRO A 66 37.65 -5.89 -20.78
C PRO A 66 36.72 -5.79 -22.01
N THR A 67 36.24 -4.58 -22.28
CA THR A 67 35.37 -4.28 -23.42
C THR A 67 36.08 -4.49 -24.77
N ASN A 68 37.42 -4.55 -24.76
CA ASN A 68 38.29 -4.60 -25.94
C ASN A 68 38.85 -6.00 -26.29
N THR A 69 38.10 -7.08 -26.05
CA THR A 69 38.39 -8.33 -26.77
C THR A 69 37.90 -8.19 -28.21
N LEU A 70 38.78 -7.72 -29.09
CA LEU A 70 38.64 -7.77 -30.56
C LEU A 70 38.69 -9.25 -31.02
N SER A 71 37.66 -10.01 -30.67
CA SER A 71 37.43 -11.35 -31.21
C SER A 71 36.62 -11.22 -32.50
N PRO A 72 37.06 -11.80 -33.62
CA PRO A 72 36.28 -11.82 -34.87
C PRO A 72 35.07 -12.76 -34.81
N ALA A 73 34.85 -13.45 -33.68
CA ALA A 73 33.73 -14.35 -33.48
C ALA A 73 32.38 -13.60 -33.33
N PRO A 74 31.26 -14.18 -33.81
CA PRO A 74 29.95 -13.52 -33.76
C PRO A 74 29.46 -13.23 -32.34
N PHE A 75 29.86 -14.04 -31.36
CA PHE A 75 29.67 -13.79 -29.93
C PHE A 75 30.81 -14.42 -29.12
N ASN A 76 30.97 -14.02 -27.85
CA ASN A 76 31.88 -14.68 -26.91
C ASN A 76 31.12 -15.11 -25.65
N ILE A 77 31.53 -16.24 -25.06
CA ILE A 77 31.11 -16.71 -23.74
C ILE A 77 32.21 -16.32 -22.76
N LEU A 78 31.88 -15.56 -21.72
CA LEU A 78 32.84 -15.05 -20.74
C LEU A 78 32.58 -15.73 -19.40
N GLU A 79 33.54 -16.49 -18.88
CA GLU A 79 33.48 -17.09 -17.55
C GLU A 79 34.29 -16.26 -16.58
N VAL A 80 33.62 -15.45 -15.77
CA VAL A 80 34.25 -14.52 -14.83
C VAL A 80 34.28 -15.15 -13.44
N THR A 81 35.48 -15.46 -12.95
CA THR A 81 35.66 -15.93 -11.57
C THR A 81 36.07 -14.77 -10.68
N THR A 82 35.19 -14.41 -9.75
CA THR A 82 35.44 -13.36 -8.75
C THR A 82 36.11 -13.97 -7.53
N ILE A 83 37.29 -13.45 -7.17
CA ILE A 83 38.03 -13.87 -5.98
C ILE A 83 37.88 -12.78 -4.92
N ASN A 84 37.07 -13.04 -3.89
CA ASN A 84 36.92 -12.12 -2.77
C ASN A 84 38.16 -12.18 -1.86
N ALA A 85 38.60 -11.01 -1.38
CA ALA A 85 39.78 -10.90 -0.53
C ALA A 85 39.55 -11.38 0.91
N ASP A 86 38.29 -11.39 1.37
CA ASP A 86 37.90 -11.84 2.70
C ASP A 86 37.53 -13.33 2.73
N ILE A 87 38.01 -14.03 3.77
CA ILE A 87 37.94 -15.49 3.95
C ILE A 87 36.48 -15.99 4.14
N THR A 88 35.53 -15.08 4.32
CA THR A 88 34.13 -15.37 4.62
C THR A 88 33.24 -15.54 3.38
N THR A 89 33.64 -15.06 2.21
CA THR A 89 32.87 -15.19 0.96
C THR A 89 33.61 -16.08 -0.04
N LEU A 90 32.95 -17.17 -0.45
CA LEU A 90 33.50 -18.12 -1.43
C LEU A 90 33.67 -17.45 -2.80
N SER A 91 34.77 -17.75 -3.49
CA SER A 91 34.94 -17.38 -4.90
C SER A 91 33.84 -18.03 -5.74
N TYR A 92 33.19 -17.26 -6.62
CA TYR A 92 32.14 -17.74 -7.50
C TYR A 92 32.47 -17.42 -8.96
N THR A 93 31.95 -18.25 -9.87
CA THR A 93 32.13 -18.07 -11.32
C THR A 93 30.79 -17.74 -11.94
N GLU A 94 30.71 -16.65 -12.69
CA GLU A 94 29.54 -16.27 -13.46
C GLU A 94 29.82 -16.30 -14.95
N THR A 95 28.82 -16.74 -15.72
CA THR A 95 28.90 -16.79 -17.18
C THR A 95 28.16 -15.60 -17.79
N PHE A 96 28.78 -14.94 -18.75
CA PHE A 96 28.21 -13.85 -19.53
C PHE A 96 28.32 -14.13 -21.02
N ILE A 97 27.39 -13.58 -21.82
CA ILE A 97 27.40 -13.65 -23.27
C ILE A 97 27.55 -12.25 -23.83
N LYS A 98 28.54 -12.04 -24.70
CA LYS A 98 28.72 -10.79 -25.45
C LYS A 98 28.47 -11.04 -26.94
N ILE A 99 27.45 -10.39 -27.49
CA ILE A 99 27.14 -10.46 -28.92
C ILE A 99 27.94 -9.39 -29.67
N ASN A 100 28.90 -9.81 -30.51
CA ASN A 100 29.76 -8.89 -31.25
C ASN A 100 29.18 -8.53 -32.62
N ASP A 101 28.52 -9.49 -33.27
CA ASP A 101 27.93 -9.31 -34.60
C ASP A 101 26.63 -8.51 -34.57
N ASP A 102 26.52 -7.49 -35.42
CA ASP A 102 25.40 -6.56 -35.43
C ASP A 102 24.12 -7.18 -36.01
N ASP A 103 24.24 -8.06 -37.01
CA ASP A 103 23.10 -8.74 -37.63
C ASP A 103 22.48 -9.76 -36.67
N LEU A 104 23.31 -10.57 -36.00
CA LEU A 104 22.89 -11.48 -34.92
C LEU A 104 22.24 -10.71 -33.77
N ARG A 105 22.80 -9.55 -33.38
CA ARG A 105 22.22 -8.71 -32.33
C ARG A 105 20.85 -8.18 -32.72
N LYS A 106 20.67 -7.76 -33.99
CA LYS A 106 19.38 -7.31 -34.50
C LYS A 106 18.35 -8.44 -34.48
N GLU A 107 18.72 -9.61 -34.99
CA GLU A 107 17.84 -10.80 -35.00
C GLU A 107 17.41 -11.22 -33.59
N LEU A 108 18.35 -11.28 -32.64
CA LEU A 108 18.04 -11.61 -31.24
C LEU A 108 17.11 -10.59 -30.58
N ASN A 109 17.26 -9.29 -30.88
CA ASN A 109 16.35 -8.26 -30.37
C ASN A 109 14.95 -8.35 -31.02
N GLU A 110 14.86 -8.65 -32.32
CA GLU A 110 13.58 -8.89 -33.00
C GLU A 110 12.87 -10.13 -32.43
N LEU A 111 13.62 -11.22 -32.18
CA LEU A 111 13.10 -12.42 -31.53
C LEU A 111 12.65 -12.11 -30.11
N ALA A 112 13.45 -11.42 -29.30
CA ALA A 112 13.04 -10.98 -27.96
C ALA A 112 11.72 -10.21 -28.00
N GLY A 113 11.53 -9.28 -28.95
CA GLY A 113 10.25 -8.57 -29.11
C GLY A 113 9.04 -9.47 -29.46
N LYS A 114 9.28 -10.64 -30.07
CA LYS A 114 8.24 -11.59 -30.49
C LYS A 114 7.91 -12.64 -29.42
N ILE A 115 8.93 -13.27 -28.83
CA ILE A 115 8.77 -14.47 -27.98
C ILE A 115 8.93 -14.19 -26.47
N TRP A 116 9.35 -12.97 -26.09
CA TRP A 116 9.67 -12.62 -24.72
C TRP A 116 8.73 -11.54 -24.17
N HIS A 117 8.23 -11.74 -22.95
CA HIS A 117 7.37 -10.77 -22.26
C HIS A 117 8.10 -9.95 -21.17
N GLY A 118 9.36 -10.29 -20.87
CA GLY A 118 10.20 -9.52 -19.94
C GLY A 118 11.07 -8.47 -20.63
N GLU A 119 11.92 -7.79 -19.86
CA GLU A 119 12.86 -6.79 -20.37
C GLU A 119 14.23 -7.41 -20.67
N ILE A 120 14.46 -7.78 -21.93
CA ILE A 120 15.77 -8.19 -22.45
C ILE A 120 16.11 -7.33 -23.66
N SER A 121 17.31 -6.78 -23.66
CA SER A 121 17.88 -6.06 -24.80
C SER A 121 19.32 -6.52 -25.01
N PHE A 122 19.63 -6.98 -26.22
CA PHE A 122 20.99 -7.32 -26.62
C PHE A 122 21.71 -6.03 -27.03
N GLY A 123 22.47 -5.46 -26.10
CA GLY A 123 23.29 -4.27 -26.31
C GLY A 123 24.72 -4.60 -26.74
N LEU A 124 25.61 -3.59 -26.67
CA LEU A 124 27.05 -3.74 -26.96
C LEU A 124 27.84 -4.42 -25.83
N GLY A 125 27.26 -4.45 -24.62
CA GLY A 125 27.88 -5.04 -23.43
C GLY A 125 27.54 -6.53 -23.24
N PRO A 126 28.30 -7.24 -22.38
CA PRO A 126 27.99 -8.60 -21.99
C PRO A 126 26.71 -8.68 -21.14
N ILE A 127 25.96 -9.78 -21.28
CA ILE A 127 24.72 -10.06 -20.54
C ILE A 127 24.92 -11.36 -19.75
N SER A 128 24.51 -11.39 -18.48
CA SER A 128 24.60 -12.60 -17.66
C SER A 128 23.78 -13.76 -18.26
N ALA A 129 24.37 -14.95 -18.32
CA ALA A 129 23.72 -16.17 -18.76
C ALA A 129 22.45 -16.48 -17.95
N LYS A 130 22.46 -16.16 -16.64
CA LYS A 130 21.29 -16.30 -15.75
C LYS A 130 20.09 -15.49 -16.26
N ARG A 131 20.31 -14.25 -16.74
CA ARG A 131 19.25 -13.40 -17.32
C ARG A 131 18.71 -13.95 -18.64
N LEU A 132 19.52 -14.72 -19.36
CA LEU A 132 19.17 -15.28 -20.66
C LEU A 132 18.49 -16.65 -20.54
N TYR A 133 18.63 -17.36 -19.43
CA TYR A 133 18.12 -18.73 -19.23
C TYR A 133 16.69 -18.97 -19.77
N HIS A 134 15.70 -18.20 -19.29
CA HIS A 134 14.30 -18.36 -19.71
C HIS A 134 14.06 -17.93 -21.16
N PHE A 135 14.75 -16.88 -21.62
CA PHE A 135 14.68 -16.49 -23.04
C PHE A 135 15.27 -17.59 -23.93
N MET A 136 16.39 -18.18 -23.53
CA MET A 136 17.06 -19.25 -24.27
C MET A 136 16.20 -20.51 -24.32
N ALA A 137 15.49 -20.86 -23.24
CA ALA A 137 14.51 -21.96 -23.27
C ALA A 137 13.44 -21.74 -24.36
N ARG A 138 12.86 -20.54 -24.44
CA ARG A 138 11.90 -20.20 -25.51
C ARG A 138 12.53 -20.15 -26.91
N LEU A 139 13.77 -19.67 -27.00
CA LEU A 139 14.51 -19.65 -28.26
C LEU A 139 14.76 -21.08 -28.78
N ILE A 140 15.13 -22.01 -27.90
CA ILE A 140 15.29 -23.43 -28.23
C ILE A 140 13.98 -24.01 -28.78
N GLU A 141 12.83 -23.71 -28.15
CA GLU A 141 11.52 -24.16 -28.63
C GLU A 141 11.14 -23.57 -29.99
N HIS A 142 11.29 -22.26 -30.15
CA HIS A 142 10.92 -21.56 -31.38
C HIS A 142 11.70 -22.08 -32.59
N ARG A 143 12.99 -22.38 -32.39
CA ARG A 143 13.91 -22.71 -33.48
C ARG A 143 13.90 -24.17 -33.89
N LYS A 144 13.24 -25.07 -33.14
CA LYS A 144 12.90 -26.41 -33.64
C LYS A 144 11.98 -26.37 -34.88
N CYS A 145 11.43 -25.19 -35.22
CA CYS A 145 10.44 -25.00 -36.29
C CYS A 145 10.96 -24.28 -37.55
N GLU A 146 12.18 -23.72 -37.56
CA GLU A 146 12.69 -22.94 -38.70
C GLU A 146 14.06 -23.43 -39.18
N ASP A 147 14.15 -23.86 -40.45
CA ASP A 147 15.39 -24.24 -41.12
C ASP A 147 15.95 -23.07 -41.95
N GLY A 148 17.14 -22.57 -41.59
CA GLY A 148 17.84 -21.53 -42.35
C GLY A 148 19.36 -21.76 -42.41
N HIS A 149 19.99 -21.39 -43.53
CA HIS A 149 21.42 -21.64 -43.81
C HIS A 149 22.30 -20.37 -43.90
N SER A 150 21.92 -19.28 -43.23
CA SER A 150 22.74 -18.05 -43.17
C SER A 150 23.88 -18.16 -42.15
N SER A 151 24.91 -17.30 -42.27
CA SER A 151 25.98 -17.17 -41.27
C SER A 151 25.44 -16.85 -39.86
N VAL A 152 24.40 -16.01 -39.80
CA VAL A 152 23.68 -15.68 -38.57
C VAL A 152 22.95 -16.92 -38.01
N SER A 153 22.33 -17.73 -38.87
CA SER A 153 21.72 -19.00 -38.47
C SER A 153 22.74 -19.98 -37.89
N CYS A 154 23.94 -20.08 -38.45
CA CYS A 154 25.02 -20.90 -37.89
C CYS A 154 25.45 -20.42 -36.50
N ALA A 155 25.66 -19.11 -36.31
CA ALA A 155 26.00 -18.55 -34.99
C ALA A 155 24.89 -18.77 -33.95
N LEU A 156 23.62 -18.60 -34.36
CA LEU A 156 22.45 -18.91 -33.54
C LEU A 156 22.40 -20.41 -33.19
N GLN A 157 22.88 -21.29 -34.08
CA GLN A 157 23.01 -22.75 -33.89
C GLN A 157 23.94 -23.11 -32.75
N VAL A 158 25.11 -22.49 -32.75
CA VAL A 158 26.10 -22.68 -31.68
C VAL A 158 25.57 -22.11 -30.36
N LEU A 159 24.92 -20.94 -30.38
CA LEU A 159 24.34 -20.32 -29.19
C LEU A 159 23.23 -21.18 -28.56
N VAL A 160 22.34 -21.74 -29.38
CA VAL A 160 21.26 -22.64 -28.94
C VAL A 160 21.82 -23.94 -28.37
N TYR A 161 22.85 -24.52 -29.00
CA TYR A 161 23.51 -25.72 -28.48
C TYR A 161 24.18 -25.46 -27.13
N TRP A 162 24.93 -24.35 -27.01
CA TRP A 162 25.51 -23.91 -25.73
C TRP A 162 24.44 -23.73 -24.66
N ALA A 163 23.34 -23.04 -24.98
CA ALA A 163 22.26 -22.79 -24.04
C ALA A 163 21.59 -24.09 -23.57
N THR A 164 21.42 -25.06 -24.47
CA THR A 164 20.89 -26.39 -24.12
C THR A 164 21.81 -27.09 -23.11
N SER A 165 23.12 -27.05 -23.34
CA SER A 165 24.10 -27.64 -22.41
C SER A 165 24.10 -26.91 -21.07
N PHE A 166 24.07 -25.57 -21.07
CA PHE A 166 24.05 -24.75 -19.87
C PHE A 166 22.77 -25.00 -19.03
N ASN A 167 21.61 -25.04 -19.69
CA ASN A 167 20.33 -25.22 -19.02
C ASN A 167 20.17 -26.61 -18.39
N SER A 168 20.71 -27.67 -19.01
CA SER A 168 20.50 -29.06 -18.55
C SER A 168 20.83 -29.31 -17.07
N THR A 169 21.89 -28.67 -16.55
CA THR A 169 22.30 -28.83 -15.15
C THR A 169 21.40 -28.04 -14.20
N ILE A 170 20.88 -26.90 -14.67
CA ILE A 170 19.99 -26.01 -13.91
C ILE A 170 18.58 -26.58 -13.88
N GLU A 171 18.09 -27.16 -14.98
CA GLU A 171 16.78 -27.78 -15.11
C GLU A 171 16.59 -28.91 -14.08
N ALA A 172 17.57 -29.81 -13.94
CA ALA A 172 17.53 -30.85 -12.92
C ALA A 172 17.39 -30.29 -11.50
N LYS A 173 18.03 -29.14 -11.23
CA LYS A 173 17.93 -28.48 -9.92
C LYS A 173 16.60 -27.76 -9.73
N VAL A 174 16.06 -27.15 -10.79
CA VAL A 174 14.74 -26.53 -10.80
C VAL A 174 13.65 -27.58 -10.54
N GLU A 175 13.73 -28.75 -11.17
CA GLU A 175 12.81 -29.87 -10.94
C GLU A 175 12.86 -30.38 -9.48
N GLU A 176 14.06 -30.47 -8.90
CA GLU A 176 14.24 -30.79 -7.48
C GLU A 176 13.55 -29.74 -6.59
N MET A 177 13.77 -28.44 -6.84
CA MET A 177 13.15 -27.36 -6.05
C MET A 177 11.63 -27.31 -6.23
N GLN A 178 11.13 -27.58 -7.43
CA GLN A 178 9.69 -27.65 -7.73
C GLN A 178 9.01 -28.80 -6.97
N SER A 179 9.62 -29.98 -6.97
CA SER A 179 9.06 -31.16 -6.30
C SER A 179 9.15 -31.10 -4.77
N THR A 180 10.21 -30.51 -4.24
CA THR A 180 10.44 -30.42 -2.78
C THR A 180 9.89 -29.14 -2.15
N MET A 181 9.50 -28.14 -2.95
CA MET A 181 9.17 -26.77 -2.53
C MET A 181 10.29 -26.08 -1.72
N ALA A 182 11.52 -26.57 -1.82
CA ALA A 182 12.66 -26.09 -1.06
C ALA A 182 13.68 -25.43 -2.00
N ALA A 183 13.75 -24.11 -1.97
CA ALA A 183 14.62 -23.32 -2.83
C ALA A 183 16.02 -23.15 -2.24
N GLU A 184 17.02 -23.22 -3.12
CA GLU A 184 18.40 -22.84 -2.82
C GLU A 184 18.71 -21.53 -3.52
N PHE A 185 19.29 -20.55 -2.80
CA PHE A 185 19.51 -19.21 -3.33
C PHE A 185 20.31 -19.20 -4.65
N GLU A 186 21.29 -20.10 -4.80
CA GLU A 186 22.14 -20.20 -6.00
C GLU A 186 21.36 -20.42 -7.30
N TYR A 187 20.23 -21.12 -7.22
CA TYR A 187 19.38 -21.46 -8.36
C TYR A 187 18.03 -20.75 -8.32
N LEU A 188 17.79 -19.93 -7.30
CA LEU A 188 16.50 -19.31 -7.03
C LEU A 188 15.99 -18.47 -8.21
N TRP A 189 16.91 -17.76 -8.88
CA TRP A 189 16.61 -16.93 -10.05
C TRP A 189 15.94 -17.72 -11.19
N ALA A 190 16.18 -19.03 -11.30
CA ALA A 190 15.60 -19.90 -12.34
C ALA A 190 14.15 -20.31 -12.04
N LEU A 191 13.65 -20.08 -10.82
CA LEU A 191 12.23 -20.26 -10.48
C LEU A 191 11.36 -19.07 -10.91
N PHE A 192 11.98 -17.92 -11.16
CA PHE A 192 11.30 -16.66 -11.45
C PHE A 192 11.32 -16.37 -12.95
N GLU A 193 10.39 -16.95 -13.71
CA GLU A 193 10.24 -16.68 -15.15
C GLU A 193 9.51 -15.35 -15.41
N PRO A 194 10.15 -14.32 -16.01
CA PRO A 194 9.47 -13.10 -16.42
C PRO A 194 8.26 -13.35 -17.33
N GLY A 195 7.19 -12.58 -17.09
CA GLY A 195 5.88 -12.74 -17.70
C GLY A 195 4.91 -13.59 -16.87
N LYS A 196 5.40 -14.40 -15.93
CA LYS A 196 4.54 -15.21 -15.06
C LYS A 196 3.95 -14.40 -13.89
N ILE A 197 2.83 -14.88 -13.39
CA ILE A 197 2.17 -14.34 -12.21
C ILE A 197 2.86 -14.86 -10.95
N MET A 198 3.13 -13.93 -10.04
CA MET A 198 3.69 -14.17 -8.72
C MET A 198 2.64 -13.84 -7.67
N VAL A 199 2.77 -14.45 -6.49
CA VAL A 199 1.96 -14.19 -5.30
C VAL A 199 2.81 -13.43 -4.30
N ILE A 200 2.23 -12.38 -3.73
CA ILE A 200 2.75 -11.65 -2.57
C ILE A 200 1.79 -11.86 -1.41
N GLU A 201 2.32 -12.33 -0.28
CA GLU A 201 1.60 -12.36 0.97
C GLU A 201 1.90 -11.12 1.82
N ASN A 202 0.93 -10.69 2.62
CA ASN A 202 1.03 -9.51 3.48
C ASN A 202 1.42 -8.23 2.72
N PHE A 203 0.79 -8.03 1.55
CA PHE A 203 1.06 -6.91 0.66
C PHE A 203 0.98 -5.56 1.40
N ARG A 204 1.98 -4.69 1.19
CA ARG A 204 2.16 -3.41 1.90
C ARG A 204 2.18 -3.54 3.44
N GLY A 205 2.65 -4.69 3.95
CA GLY A 205 2.72 -4.95 5.40
C GLY A 205 1.36 -5.19 6.06
N MET A 206 0.27 -5.28 5.27
CA MET A 206 -1.06 -5.58 5.79
C MET A 206 -1.25 -7.09 5.91
N LYS A 207 -1.23 -7.59 7.15
CA LYS A 207 -1.37 -9.01 7.45
C LYS A 207 -2.64 -9.59 6.81
N GLY A 208 -2.50 -10.68 6.06
CA GLY A 208 -3.62 -11.35 5.39
C GLY A 208 -4.03 -10.77 4.03
N LEU A 209 -3.42 -9.67 3.57
CA LEU A 209 -3.66 -9.15 2.23
C LEU A 209 -2.77 -9.86 1.21
N THR A 210 -3.33 -10.82 0.48
CA THR A 210 -2.66 -11.48 -0.65
C THR A 210 -2.85 -10.68 -1.94
N ALA A 211 -1.80 -10.54 -2.75
CA ALA A 211 -1.86 -9.92 -4.06
C ALA A 211 -1.15 -10.77 -5.12
N CYS A 212 -1.60 -10.67 -6.37
CA CYS A 212 -0.86 -11.20 -7.50
C CYS A 212 -0.20 -10.06 -8.27
N VAL A 213 0.99 -10.33 -8.80
CA VAL A 213 1.78 -9.38 -9.57
C VAL A 213 2.38 -10.08 -10.79
N SER A 214 2.61 -9.35 -11.86
CA SER A 214 3.30 -9.89 -13.04
C SER A 214 4.81 -9.62 -12.90
N LEU A 215 5.63 -10.66 -13.04
CA LEU A 215 7.09 -10.52 -13.00
C LEU A 215 7.59 -9.92 -14.32
N VAL A 216 8.41 -8.88 -14.26
CA VAL A 216 8.95 -8.18 -15.45
C VAL A 216 10.44 -8.46 -15.64
N GLY A 217 11.19 -8.57 -14.54
CA GLY A 217 12.62 -8.76 -14.60
C GLY A 217 13.21 -9.34 -13.32
N VAL A 218 14.35 -10.00 -13.49
CA VAL A 218 15.12 -10.65 -12.42
C VAL A 218 16.57 -10.25 -12.58
N GLU A 219 17.16 -9.71 -11.52
CA GLU A 219 18.55 -9.29 -11.50
C GLU A 219 19.20 -9.73 -10.18
N GLU A 220 20.33 -10.42 -10.28
CA GLU A 220 21.15 -10.69 -9.11
C GLU A 220 22.12 -9.52 -8.89
N LEU A 221 22.21 -9.06 -7.64
CA LEU A 221 23.04 -7.93 -7.24
C LEU A 221 23.87 -8.33 -6.02
N THR A 222 25.01 -7.69 -5.87
CA THR A 222 25.85 -7.80 -4.66
C THR A 222 26.06 -6.41 -4.10
N ASP A 223 25.75 -6.22 -2.82
CA ASP A 223 25.85 -4.95 -2.11
C ASP A 223 26.35 -5.24 -0.69
N ASP A 224 27.37 -4.53 -0.22
CA ASP A 224 28.02 -4.77 1.08
C ASP A 224 28.29 -6.27 1.36
N ASP A 225 28.92 -6.96 0.40
CA ASP A 225 29.21 -8.41 0.42
C ASP A 225 28.00 -9.37 0.55
N THR A 226 26.77 -8.84 0.46
CA THR A 226 25.55 -9.64 0.52
C THR A 226 24.92 -9.77 -0.86
N ARG A 227 24.80 -11.00 -1.36
CA ARG A 227 24.07 -11.30 -2.59
C ARG A 227 22.57 -11.10 -2.36
N LYS A 228 21.89 -10.54 -3.35
CA LYS A 228 20.44 -10.32 -3.32
C LYS A 228 19.84 -10.50 -4.71
N LEU A 229 18.67 -11.11 -4.75
CA LEU A 229 17.87 -11.24 -5.96
C LEU A 229 16.84 -10.11 -6.01
N ARG A 230 17.01 -9.19 -6.95
CA ARG A 230 16.07 -8.11 -7.25
C ARG A 230 15.04 -8.60 -8.25
N LEU A 231 13.78 -8.53 -7.87
CA LEU A 231 12.63 -8.90 -8.68
C LEU A 231 11.83 -7.65 -9.01
N THR A 232 11.75 -7.28 -10.28
CA THR A 232 10.92 -6.18 -10.76
C THR A 232 9.57 -6.74 -11.14
N VAL A 233 8.53 -6.31 -10.46
CA VAL A 233 7.15 -6.76 -10.66
C VAL A 233 6.27 -5.59 -11.06
N GLN A 234 5.11 -5.87 -11.64
CA GLN A 234 4.11 -4.87 -11.98
C GLN A 234 2.70 -5.28 -11.54
N THR A 235 1.92 -4.27 -11.17
CA THR A 235 0.48 -4.35 -10.91
C THR A 235 -0.26 -3.41 -11.86
N ILE A 236 -1.57 -3.59 -12.02
CA ILE A 236 -2.43 -2.60 -12.66
C ILE A 236 -2.98 -1.67 -11.58
N ASP A 237 -2.74 -0.38 -11.76
CA ASP A 237 -3.19 0.66 -10.83
C ASP A 237 -3.80 1.84 -11.61
N THR A 238 -4.36 2.80 -10.88
CA THR A 238 -5.07 3.95 -11.43
C THR A 238 -4.56 5.27 -10.86
N ALA A 239 -4.38 6.25 -11.74
CA ALA A 239 -4.06 7.62 -11.38
C ALA A 239 -4.96 8.58 -12.15
N SER A 240 -5.87 9.24 -11.44
CA SER A 240 -6.80 10.23 -12.02
C SER A 240 -7.64 9.69 -13.19
N GLY A 241 -8.24 8.50 -13.01
CA GLY A 241 -9.13 7.88 -14.00
C GLY A 241 -8.42 7.20 -15.18
N LYS A 242 -7.09 7.10 -15.16
CA LYS A 242 -6.29 6.37 -16.15
C LYS A 242 -5.72 5.11 -15.52
N TYR A 243 -5.81 4.00 -16.24
CA TYR A 243 -5.29 2.71 -15.81
C TYR A 243 -3.99 2.37 -16.53
N GLY A 244 -3.02 1.88 -15.79
CA GLY A 244 -1.72 1.51 -16.33
C GLY A 244 -0.93 0.62 -15.38
N TYR A 245 0.29 0.29 -15.80
CA TYR A 245 1.17 -0.60 -15.05
C TYR A 245 1.96 0.18 -14.01
N HIS A 246 1.92 -0.25 -12.75
CA HIS A 246 2.73 0.29 -11.67
C HIS A 246 3.84 -0.70 -11.32
N LYS A 247 5.10 -0.32 -11.57
CA LYS A 247 6.28 -1.14 -11.28
C LYS A 247 6.70 -1.02 -9.82
N GLN A 248 7.04 -2.16 -9.23
CA GLN A 248 7.55 -2.27 -7.87
C GLN A 248 8.78 -3.18 -7.84
N ILE A 249 9.62 -3.00 -6.83
CA ILE A 249 10.82 -3.80 -6.64
C ILE A 249 10.67 -4.63 -5.38
N PHE A 250 10.85 -5.93 -5.51
CA PHE A 250 10.99 -6.87 -4.41
C PHE A 250 12.43 -7.37 -4.33
N THR A 251 12.94 -7.69 -3.15
CA THR A 251 14.32 -8.14 -2.98
C THR A 251 14.36 -9.32 -2.02
N ILE A 252 14.94 -10.42 -2.48
CA ILE A 252 15.24 -11.60 -1.65
C ILE A 252 16.72 -11.57 -1.32
N ARG A 253 17.07 -11.50 -0.03
CA ARG A 253 18.46 -11.57 0.41
C ARG A 253 18.97 -13.01 0.34
N SER A 254 20.26 -13.19 0.10
CA SER A 254 20.86 -14.52 0.13
C SER A 254 20.69 -15.18 1.49
N PHE A 255 20.38 -16.46 1.48
CA PHE A 255 20.24 -17.30 2.65
C PHE A 255 21.10 -18.57 2.52
N VAL A 256 21.42 -19.18 3.65
CA VAL A 256 22.24 -20.40 3.71
C VAL A 256 21.32 -21.60 3.84
N GLY A 257 21.53 -22.61 2.99
CA GLY A 257 20.73 -23.83 2.97
C GLY A 257 19.50 -23.70 2.08
N LYS A 258 18.40 -24.34 2.50
CA LYS A 258 17.14 -24.39 1.77
C LYS A 258 16.07 -23.62 2.52
N GLU A 259 15.30 -22.80 1.81
CA GLU A 259 14.10 -22.14 2.33
C GLU A 259 12.87 -22.62 1.57
N HIS A 260 11.72 -22.66 2.22
CA HIS A 260 10.48 -23.03 1.55
C HIS A 260 10.08 -21.91 0.58
N VAL A 261 9.70 -22.25 -0.66
CA VAL A 261 9.42 -21.28 -1.73
C VAL A 261 8.37 -20.25 -1.31
N CYS A 262 7.31 -20.68 -0.60
CA CYS A 262 6.25 -19.77 -0.15
C CYS A 262 6.68 -18.82 0.98
N ASP A 263 7.78 -19.12 1.68
CA ASP A 263 8.27 -18.30 2.80
C ASP A 263 9.15 -17.12 2.32
N LEU A 264 9.48 -17.08 1.02
CA LEU A 264 10.29 -16.03 0.39
C LEU A 264 9.54 -14.67 0.25
N GLY A 265 8.24 -14.63 0.57
CA GLY A 265 7.38 -13.43 0.51
C GLY A 265 6.91 -13.04 -0.89
N LEU A 266 7.63 -13.43 -1.95
CA LEU A 266 7.21 -13.36 -3.36
C LEU A 266 7.58 -14.68 -4.04
N TYR A 267 6.61 -15.36 -4.62
CA TYR A 267 6.83 -16.66 -5.26
C TYR A 267 5.88 -16.91 -6.46
N PRO A 268 6.22 -17.82 -7.40
CA PRO A 268 5.35 -18.08 -8.55
C PRO A 268 4.00 -18.69 -8.13
N LEU A 269 2.92 -18.24 -8.77
CA LEU A 269 1.54 -18.66 -8.46
C LEU A 269 1.33 -20.18 -8.51
N SER A 270 2.11 -20.89 -9.33
CA SER A 270 2.09 -22.35 -9.43
C SER A 270 2.42 -23.09 -8.13
N TYR A 271 3.11 -22.44 -7.19
CA TYR A 271 3.43 -23.02 -5.87
C TYR A 271 2.35 -22.78 -4.82
N HIS A 272 1.36 -21.92 -5.11
CA HIS A 272 0.28 -21.66 -4.18
C HIS A 272 -0.68 -22.86 -4.11
N LYS A 273 -0.90 -23.41 -2.91
CA LYS A 273 -1.72 -24.61 -2.68
C LYS A 273 -3.11 -24.53 -3.30
N ASP A 274 -3.74 -23.37 -3.19
CA ASP A 274 -5.11 -23.11 -3.67
C ASP A 274 -5.11 -22.09 -4.83
N SER A 275 -4.17 -22.20 -5.77
CA SER A 275 -3.96 -21.23 -6.86
C SER A 275 -5.23 -20.90 -7.64
N GLN A 276 -6.04 -21.91 -7.99
CA GLN A 276 -7.29 -21.72 -8.74
C GLN A 276 -8.33 -20.89 -7.97
N GLU A 277 -8.44 -21.09 -6.65
CA GLU A 277 -9.39 -20.32 -5.83
C GLU A 277 -8.87 -18.92 -5.56
N LEU A 278 -7.55 -18.79 -5.37
CA LEU A 278 -6.89 -17.49 -5.29
C LEU A 278 -7.13 -16.68 -6.57
N GLU A 279 -6.93 -17.27 -7.75
CA GLU A 279 -7.17 -16.63 -9.05
C GLU A 279 -8.60 -16.10 -9.14
N LYS A 280 -9.62 -16.93 -8.89
CA LYS A 280 -11.03 -16.51 -8.93
C LYS A 280 -11.30 -15.33 -8.00
N ARG A 281 -10.83 -15.44 -6.75
CA ARG A 281 -11.02 -14.38 -5.73
C ARG A 281 -10.37 -13.08 -6.16
N LEU A 282 -9.12 -13.13 -6.65
CA LEU A 282 -8.37 -11.96 -7.03
C LEU A 282 -8.86 -11.33 -8.33
N VAL A 283 -9.34 -12.12 -9.29
CA VAL A 283 -10.06 -11.61 -10.48
C VAL A 283 -11.34 -10.89 -10.06
N SER A 284 -12.12 -11.45 -9.14
CA SER A 284 -13.30 -10.78 -8.58
C SER A 284 -12.94 -9.45 -7.92
N ARG A 285 -11.87 -9.45 -7.10
CA ARG A 285 -11.34 -8.23 -6.48
C ARG A 285 -10.85 -7.21 -7.51
N GLY A 286 -10.23 -7.65 -8.61
CA GLY A 286 -9.83 -6.78 -9.72
C GLY A 286 -11.03 -6.09 -10.36
N ARG A 287 -12.15 -6.80 -10.55
CA ARG A 287 -13.40 -6.20 -11.04
C ARG A 287 -13.94 -5.17 -10.04
N GLU A 288 -13.88 -5.46 -8.75
CA GLU A 288 -14.27 -4.51 -7.70
C GLU A 288 -13.34 -3.28 -7.66
N PHE A 289 -12.03 -3.46 -7.83
CA PHE A 289 -11.07 -2.36 -7.97
C PHE A 289 -11.47 -1.43 -9.10
N ILE A 290 -11.78 -1.96 -10.29
CA ILE A 290 -12.28 -1.14 -11.41
C ILE A 290 -13.56 -0.41 -11.02
N GLN A 291 -14.54 -1.08 -10.41
CA GLN A 291 -15.79 -0.43 -9.99
C GLN A 291 -15.58 0.72 -9.01
N LEU A 292 -14.71 0.52 -8.02
CA LEU A 292 -14.40 1.51 -6.98
C LEU A 292 -13.57 2.70 -7.48
N THR A 293 -12.91 2.54 -8.63
CA THR A 293 -11.96 3.52 -9.16
C THR A 293 -12.38 4.11 -10.52
N SER A 294 -13.57 3.75 -11.00
CA SER A 294 -14.11 4.18 -12.29
C SER A 294 -14.57 5.63 -12.28
N GLY A 295 -13.84 6.48 -13.01
CA GLY A 295 -14.26 7.84 -13.31
C GLY A 295 -14.40 8.73 -12.08
N ASP A 296 -15.51 9.47 -11.99
CA ASP A 296 -15.82 10.40 -10.90
C ASP A 296 -16.61 9.76 -9.74
N CYS A 297 -16.56 8.44 -9.59
CA CYS A 297 -17.26 7.73 -8.51
C CYS A 297 -16.56 7.89 -7.15
N PHE A 298 -17.34 7.71 -6.09
CA PHE A 298 -16.88 7.61 -4.72
C PHE A 298 -17.83 6.68 -3.95
N HIS A 299 -17.30 6.02 -2.92
CA HIS A 299 -18.03 5.00 -2.18
C HIS A 299 -17.90 5.23 -0.68
N TYR A 300 -19.03 5.49 -0.04
CA TYR A 300 -19.10 5.56 1.42
C TYR A 300 -19.27 4.15 1.98
N GLN A 301 -18.28 3.68 2.73
CA GLN A 301 -18.18 2.30 3.20
C GLN A 301 -17.85 2.25 4.70
N GLN A 302 -18.19 1.12 5.31
CA GLN A 302 -17.60 0.70 6.59
C GLN A 302 -16.34 -0.12 6.31
N TYR A 303 -15.38 -0.06 7.22
CA TYR A 303 -14.08 -0.72 7.07
C TYR A 303 -13.74 -1.55 8.30
N GLU A 304 -13.23 -2.76 8.05
CA GLU A 304 -12.83 -3.73 9.06
C GLU A 304 -11.43 -4.25 8.75
N GLY A 305 -10.43 -3.69 9.43
CA GLY A 305 -9.04 -4.10 9.27
C GLY A 305 -8.05 -2.95 9.29
N LYS A 306 -6.85 -3.27 8.81
CA LYS A 306 -5.70 -2.36 8.79
C LYS A 306 -5.63 -1.58 7.49
N VAL A 307 -5.12 -0.36 7.56
CA VAL A 307 -4.83 0.49 6.41
C VAL A 307 -3.33 0.77 6.35
N PHE A 308 -2.77 0.96 5.16
CA PHE A 308 -1.44 1.57 5.01
C PHE A 308 -1.58 3.10 4.98
N LEU A 309 -1.00 3.80 5.96
CA LEU A 309 -1.17 5.25 6.10
C LEU A 309 -0.25 6.03 5.16
N ASP A 310 -0.77 7.14 4.66
CA ASP A 310 0.01 8.04 3.81
C ASP A 310 1.15 8.70 4.57
N GLY A 311 2.34 8.73 3.96
CA GLY A 311 3.52 9.41 4.54
C GLY A 311 4.15 8.67 5.73
N SER A 312 3.75 7.41 5.98
CA SER A 312 4.34 6.56 7.00
C SER A 312 4.57 5.15 6.49
N ASP A 313 5.53 4.43 7.05
CA ASP A 313 5.75 3.00 6.78
C ASP A 313 4.94 2.10 7.73
N VAL A 314 3.88 2.64 8.34
CA VAL A 314 3.12 1.99 9.42
C VAL A 314 1.68 1.75 9.00
N THR A 315 1.14 0.63 9.46
CA THR A 315 -0.29 0.32 9.31
C THR A 315 -1.09 0.86 10.51
N SER A 316 -2.30 1.35 10.25
CA SER A 316 -3.22 1.81 11.30
C SER A 316 -4.48 0.96 11.34
N ASP A 317 -5.03 0.79 12.53
CA ASP A 317 -6.26 0.05 12.72
C ASP A 317 -7.49 0.95 12.47
N TRP A 318 -8.27 0.57 11.46
CA TRP A 318 -9.49 1.25 11.06
C TRP A 318 -10.74 0.39 11.34
N GLU A 319 -10.65 -0.58 12.24
CA GLU A 319 -11.76 -1.44 12.65
C GLU A 319 -13.04 -0.67 12.99
N GLY A 320 -14.14 -1.03 12.33
CA GLY A 320 -15.46 -0.44 12.52
C GLY A 320 -15.58 1.03 12.09
N LYS A 321 -14.58 1.60 11.41
CA LYS A 321 -14.63 3.01 10.98
C LYS A 321 -15.44 3.15 9.69
N ARG A 322 -16.10 4.30 9.56
CA ARG A 322 -16.72 4.76 8.32
C ARG A 322 -15.72 5.56 7.50
N ILE A 323 -15.54 5.18 6.25
CA ILE A 323 -14.55 5.73 5.33
C ILE A 323 -15.19 6.14 4.02
N MET A 324 -14.53 7.04 3.30
CA MET A 324 -14.84 7.35 1.92
C MET A 324 -13.71 6.84 1.03
N VAL A 325 -14.07 6.02 0.05
CA VAL A 325 -13.18 5.57 -1.03
C VAL A 325 -13.40 6.49 -2.22
N ASP A 326 -12.34 7.20 -2.66
CA ASP A 326 -12.42 8.13 -3.79
C ASP A 326 -11.03 8.34 -4.42
N CYS A 327 -10.89 8.05 -5.71
CA CYS A 327 -9.65 8.28 -6.46
C CYS A 327 -9.25 9.75 -6.58
N ALA A 328 -10.20 10.68 -6.47
CA ALA A 328 -9.91 12.11 -6.48
C ALA A 328 -9.01 12.52 -5.31
N LEU A 329 -8.96 11.73 -4.21
CA LEU A 329 -8.03 11.96 -3.10
C LEU A 329 -6.56 12.01 -3.57
N ASN A 330 -6.21 11.34 -4.68
CA ASN A 330 -4.85 11.39 -5.23
C ASN A 330 -4.40 12.80 -5.65
N LYS A 331 -5.33 13.77 -5.82
CA LYS A 331 -5.01 15.18 -6.10
C LYS A 331 -4.36 15.90 -4.90
N ILE A 332 -4.65 15.44 -3.68
CA ILE A 332 -4.21 16.07 -2.43
C ILE A 332 -3.23 15.21 -1.64
N ARG A 333 -3.10 13.93 -1.99
CA ARG A 333 -2.11 13.02 -1.43
C ARG A 333 -0.70 13.35 -1.92
N SER A 334 0.31 12.98 -1.13
CA SER A 334 1.71 13.14 -1.53
C SER A 334 2.01 12.38 -2.83
N SER A 335 2.77 12.98 -3.74
CA SER A 335 3.19 12.32 -4.98
C SER A 335 4.04 11.06 -4.75
N SER A 336 4.61 10.90 -3.55
CA SER A 336 5.35 9.70 -3.15
C SER A 336 4.45 8.49 -2.90
N VAL A 337 3.18 8.70 -2.52
CA VAL A 337 2.23 7.61 -2.23
C VAL A 337 1.31 7.30 -3.41
N VAL A 338 1.18 8.23 -4.36
CA VAL A 338 0.37 8.03 -5.56
C VAL A 338 1.09 7.03 -6.50
N PRO A 339 0.38 6.00 -7.00
CA PRO A 339 0.95 5.03 -7.93
C PRO A 339 1.52 5.72 -9.17
N LYS A 340 2.80 5.46 -9.46
CA LYS A 340 3.44 5.89 -10.71
C LYS A 340 3.12 4.88 -11.79
N ILE A 341 2.08 5.16 -12.58
CA ILE A 341 1.61 4.28 -13.65
C ILE A 341 2.27 4.60 -15.00
N THR A 342 2.57 3.56 -15.76
CA THR A 342 3.06 3.63 -17.14
C THR A 342 2.04 3.03 -18.10
N ARG A 343 2.09 3.46 -19.36
CA ARG A 343 1.21 2.97 -20.42
C ARG A 343 1.55 1.53 -20.81
N GLY A 344 0.57 0.82 -21.36
CA GLY A 344 0.73 -0.54 -21.86
C GLY A 344 1.37 -0.60 -23.25
N ARG A 345 1.24 -1.78 -23.89
CA ARG A 345 1.70 -2.00 -25.28
C ARG A 345 1.12 -0.96 -26.22
N GLY A 346 1.93 -0.49 -27.18
CA GLY A 346 1.50 0.57 -28.11
C GLY A 346 1.45 1.97 -27.48
N ASN A 347 1.97 2.15 -26.26
CA ASN A 347 2.01 3.43 -25.56
C ASN A 347 0.60 4.02 -25.31
N SER A 348 -0.39 3.16 -25.04
CA SER A 348 -1.77 3.51 -24.69
C SER A 348 -2.11 3.18 -23.24
N TRP A 349 -3.06 3.91 -22.65
CA TRP A 349 -3.64 3.56 -21.36
C TRP A 349 -4.48 2.28 -21.49
N LEU A 350 -4.60 1.53 -20.40
CA LEU A 350 -5.43 0.33 -20.36
C LEU A 350 -6.91 0.72 -20.35
N ASP A 351 -7.71 -0.04 -21.08
CA ASP A 351 -9.16 0.10 -21.13
C ASP A 351 -9.76 -0.80 -20.03
N PRO A 352 -10.32 -0.25 -18.94
CA PRO A 352 -10.81 -1.03 -17.81
C PRO A 352 -11.90 -2.04 -18.21
N ASP A 353 -12.68 -1.74 -19.26
CA ASP A 353 -13.77 -2.61 -19.73
C ASP A 353 -13.27 -3.80 -20.57
N LYS A 354 -11.99 -3.80 -20.96
CA LYS A 354 -11.37 -4.82 -21.81
C LYS A 354 -10.23 -5.58 -21.14
N LEU A 355 -10.06 -5.42 -19.83
CA LEU A 355 -9.05 -6.16 -19.09
C LEU A 355 -9.35 -7.67 -19.14
N THR A 356 -8.33 -8.44 -19.47
CA THR A 356 -8.36 -9.91 -19.41
C THR A 356 -8.36 -10.40 -17.95
N ASP A 357 -8.70 -11.67 -17.72
CA ASP A 357 -8.65 -12.24 -16.37
C ASP A 357 -7.23 -12.22 -15.78
N GLU A 358 -6.18 -12.42 -16.59
CA GLU A 358 -4.79 -12.29 -16.16
C GLU A 358 -4.43 -10.85 -15.75
N GLU A 359 -5.00 -9.85 -16.41
CA GLU A 359 -4.82 -8.44 -16.05
C GLU A 359 -5.62 -8.08 -14.80
N LEU A 360 -6.87 -8.55 -14.69
CA LEU A 360 -7.69 -8.37 -13.47
C LEU A 360 -7.04 -8.99 -12.24
N LEU A 361 -6.34 -10.12 -12.42
CA LEU A 361 -5.61 -10.81 -11.36
C LEU A 361 -4.50 -9.95 -10.73
N ILE A 362 -3.89 -9.05 -11.50
CA ILE A 362 -2.80 -8.18 -11.04
C ILE A 362 -3.24 -6.75 -10.72
N CYS A 363 -4.54 -6.47 -10.70
CA CYS A 363 -5.07 -5.19 -10.22
C CYS A 363 -4.69 -4.95 -8.76
N SER A 364 -4.46 -3.68 -8.40
CA SER A 364 -4.15 -3.26 -7.04
C SER A 364 -5.22 -3.75 -6.05
N GLY A 365 -4.79 -4.41 -4.97
CA GLY A 365 -5.68 -4.87 -3.91
C GLY A 365 -6.12 -3.75 -2.94
N THR A 366 -5.72 -2.51 -3.21
CA THR A 366 -5.97 -1.36 -2.33
C THR A 366 -6.49 -0.16 -3.09
N VAL A 367 -7.34 0.63 -2.43
CA VAL A 367 -7.93 1.85 -2.97
C VAL A 367 -7.67 3.04 -2.05
N PRO A 368 -7.55 4.26 -2.60
CA PRO A 368 -7.39 5.46 -1.80
C PRO A 368 -8.64 5.73 -0.96
N ALA A 369 -8.45 5.95 0.35
CA ALA A 369 -9.55 6.18 1.26
C ALA A 369 -9.20 7.20 2.36
N ILE A 370 -10.23 7.76 2.97
CA ILE A 370 -10.15 8.69 4.09
C ILE A 370 -11.17 8.37 5.18
N THR A 371 -10.79 8.49 6.45
CA THR A 371 -11.73 8.35 7.58
C THR A 371 -12.66 9.55 7.69
N MET A 372 -13.94 9.29 7.94
CA MET A 372 -14.92 10.37 8.18
C MET A 372 -14.70 11.07 9.53
N SER A 373 -14.03 10.42 10.46
CA SER A 373 -13.58 11.03 11.72
C SER A 373 -12.09 11.32 11.63
N GLY A 374 -11.71 12.60 11.78
CA GLY A 374 -10.31 13.02 11.85
C GLY A 374 -9.59 13.14 10.50
N GLY A 375 -10.22 12.74 9.38
CA GLY A 375 -9.71 13.01 8.04
C GLY A 375 -8.37 12.34 7.70
N THR A 376 -8.08 11.17 8.29
CA THR A 376 -6.83 10.44 8.03
C THR A 376 -6.92 9.69 6.70
N MET A 377 -5.92 9.83 5.83
CA MET A 377 -5.89 9.20 4.50
C MET A 377 -4.94 7.98 4.47
N GLY A 378 -5.27 7.02 3.61
CA GLY A 378 -4.46 5.82 3.42
C GLY A 378 -4.88 4.99 2.20
N ALA A 379 -4.21 3.86 2.02
CA ALA A 379 -4.59 2.83 1.07
C ALA A 379 -5.34 1.69 1.80
N ALA A 380 -6.65 1.63 1.59
CA ALA A 380 -7.56 0.66 2.20
C ALA A 380 -7.62 -0.62 1.37
N ALA A 381 -7.56 -1.79 2.02
CA ALA A 381 -7.70 -3.08 1.36
C ALA A 381 -9.15 -3.28 0.90
N ILE A 382 -9.34 -3.69 -0.35
CA ILE A 382 -10.69 -3.88 -0.92
C ILE A 382 -11.44 -4.99 -0.16
N ASP A 383 -10.73 -6.07 0.21
CA ASP A 383 -11.28 -7.22 0.95
C ASP A 383 -11.88 -6.84 2.33
N CYS A 384 -11.52 -5.67 2.85
CA CYS A 384 -11.93 -5.13 4.15
C CYS A 384 -13.10 -4.12 4.07
N LEU A 385 -13.62 -3.84 2.87
CA LEU A 385 -14.76 -2.96 2.67
C LEU A 385 -16.08 -3.68 2.99
N ARG A 386 -16.98 -2.96 3.65
CA ARG A 386 -18.33 -3.42 4.00
C ARG A 386 -19.35 -2.34 3.66
N PRO A 387 -20.55 -2.70 3.18
CA PRO A 387 -21.66 -1.75 3.07
C PRO A 387 -21.91 -1.04 4.40
N VAL A 388 -22.26 0.24 4.35
CA VAL A 388 -22.60 0.99 5.56
C VAL A 388 -23.92 0.49 6.14
N GLU A 389 -23.86 0.04 7.38
CA GLU A 389 -25.05 -0.20 8.20
C GLU A 389 -25.52 1.12 8.82
N TRP A 390 -26.64 1.63 8.31
CA TRP A 390 -27.32 2.81 8.85
C TRP A 390 -28.14 2.43 10.08
N ARG A 391 -27.98 3.16 11.17
CA ARG A 391 -28.67 2.87 12.44
C ARG A 391 -30.13 3.30 12.36
N ASP A 392 -31.04 2.47 12.87
CA ASP A 392 -32.41 2.90 13.15
C ASP A 392 -32.41 3.83 14.36
N ILE A 393 -32.52 5.12 14.09
CA ILE A 393 -32.49 6.19 15.08
C ILE A 393 -33.89 6.77 15.35
N SER A 394 -34.96 6.13 14.86
CA SER A 394 -36.35 6.56 15.09
C SER A 394 -36.65 6.78 16.58
N VAL A 395 -36.12 5.91 17.44
CA VAL A 395 -36.22 5.99 18.90
C VAL A 395 -35.31 7.08 19.47
N ALA A 396 -34.14 7.34 18.88
CA ALA A 396 -33.11 8.24 19.40
C ALA A 396 -33.27 9.71 18.97
N LYS A 397 -34.08 9.98 17.93
CA LYS A 397 -34.17 11.27 17.22
C LYS A 397 -34.41 12.51 18.09
N ASN A 398 -34.98 12.31 19.28
CA ASN A 398 -35.33 13.38 20.22
C ASN A 398 -35.02 13.04 21.70
N VAL A 399 -34.29 11.95 21.96
CA VAL A 399 -34.01 11.50 23.33
C VAL A 399 -33.08 12.49 24.03
N GLY A 400 -33.41 12.88 25.26
CA GLY A 400 -32.59 13.82 26.03
C GLY A 400 -32.80 15.30 25.70
N LEU A 401 -33.46 15.65 24.60
CA LEU A 401 -33.64 17.05 24.19
C LEU A 401 -34.75 17.76 24.98
N ALA A 402 -34.57 19.05 25.25
CA ALA A 402 -35.62 19.93 25.78
C ALA A 402 -36.75 20.14 24.75
N ASP A 403 -37.98 20.38 25.20
CA ASP A 403 -39.16 20.47 24.31
C ASP A 403 -39.00 21.56 23.23
N ASP A 404 -38.48 22.74 23.60
CA ASP A 404 -38.19 23.83 22.65
C ASP A 404 -37.18 23.39 21.57
N THR A 405 -36.19 22.57 21.96
CA THR A 405 -35.17 22.05 21.05
C THR A 405 -35.77 21.01 20.12
N LYS A 406 -36.61 20.09 20.64
CA LYS A 406 -37.34 19.09 19.84
C LYS A 406 -38.22 19.74 18.77
N ALA A 407 -38.95 20.79 19.12
CA ALA A 407 -39.81 21.52 18.19
C ALA A 407 -39.01 22.11 17.00
N LYS A 408 -37.74 22.48 17.22
CA LYS A 408 -36.85 23.00 16.18
C LYS A 408 -36.20 21.90 15.34
N MET A 409 -36.11 20.65 15.81
CA MET A 409 -35.41 19.57 15.09
C MET A 409 -36.05 19.24 13.75
N GLU A 410 -37.37 19.34 13.64
CA GLU A 410 -38.07 19.12 12.37
C GLU A 410 -37.66 20.18 11.33
N ILE A 411 -37.58 21.45 11.76
CA ILE A 411 -37.11 22.56 10.91
C ILE A 411 -35.64 22.35 10.52
N VAL A 412 -34.79 21.98 11.48
CA VAL A 412 -33.37 21.67 11.20
C VAL A 412 -33.23 20.60 10.13
N MET A 413 -34.01 19.51 10.24
CA MET A 413 -33.99 18.42 9.28
C MET A 413 -34.38 18.89 7.88
N GLN A 414 -35.44 19.71 7.78
CA GLN A 414 -35.91 20.28 6.52
C GLN A 414 -34.87 21.24 5.91
N VAL A 415 -34.30 22.14 6.72
CA VAL A 415 -33.25 23.07 6.29
C VAL A 415 -32.00 22.32 5.82
N ALA A 416 -31.54 21.32 6.57
CA ALA A 416 -30.40 20.50 6.20
C ALA A 416 -30.66 19.75 4.88
N LYS A 417 -31.83 19.10 4.76
CA LYS A 417 -32.23 18.38 3.55
C LYS A 417 -32.31 19.30 2.34
N ALA A 418 -32.88 20.49 2.51
CA ALA A 418 -32.95 21.50 1.46
C ALA A 418 -31.58 22.09 1.12
N GLY A 419 -30.61 22.09 2.03
CA GLY A 419 -29.28 22.64 1.76
C GLY A 419 -28.42 21.83 0.78
N PHE A 420 -28.66 20.52 0.65
CA PHE A 420 -27.87 19.68 -0.26
C PHE A 420 -28.17 19.99 -1.73
N GLY A 421 -27.12 20.16 -2.54
CA GLY A 421 -27.24 20.41 -3.98
C GLY A 421 -27.60 21.85 -4.35
N HIS A 422 -27.70 22.76 -3.39
CA HIS A 422 -27.90 24.19 -3.64
C HIS A 422 -26.60 24.90 -4.03
N GLN A 423 -26.72 26.06 -4.68
CA GLN A 423 -25.53 26.88 -5.03
C GLN A 423 -24.92 27.57 -3.80
N GLN A 424 -25.75 27.87 -2.79
CA GLN A 424 -25.32 28.47 -1.53
C GLN A 424 -25.22 27.38 -0.46
N SER A 425 -24.20 27.49 0.39
CA SER A 425 -24.04 26.59 1.53
C SER A 425 -25.06 26.88 2.63
N THR A 426 -25.42 25.83 3.36
CA THR A 426 -26.34 25.92 4.50
C THR A 426 -25.54 25.69 5.77
N VAL A 427 -25.50 26.69 6.65
CA VAL A 427 -24.76 26.62 7.91
C VAL A 427 -25.73 26.57 9.08
N ILE A 428 -25.68 25.47 9.84
CA ILE A 428 -26.51 25.26 11.01
C ILE A 428 -25.61 25.26 12.25
N LEU A 429 -25.90 26.17 13.19
CA LEU A 429 -25.14 26.30 14.42
C LEU A 429 -25.91 25.72 15.61
N PHE A 430 -25.30 24.75 16.28
CA PHE A 430 -25.76 24.24 17.56
C PHE A 430 -24.89 24.81 18.69
N HIS A 431 -25.49 25.55 19.61
CA HIS A 431 -24.80 26.12 20.75
C HIS A 431 -25.51 25.80 22.07
N GLY A 432 -24.79 25.88 23.18
CA GLY A 432 -25.32 25.61 24.52
C GLY A 432 -24.29 24.89 25.38
N ASP A 433 -24.60 24.55 26.61
CA ASP A 433 -23.61 23.97 27.54
C ASP A 433 -22.97 22.67 27.02
N GLY A 434 -21.80 22.33 27.56
CA GLY A 434 -21.17 21.04 27.30
C GLY A 434 -22.12 19.88 27.60
N ASN A 435 -22.11 18.85 26.76
CA ASN A 435 -22.88 17.61 26.94
C ASN A 435 -24.41 17.75 26.81
N SER A 436 -24.91 18.83 26.20
CA SER A 436 -26.34 19.01 25.91
C SER A 436 -26.88 18.19 24.73
N GLY A 437 -26.07 17.30 24.15
CA GLY A 437 -26.48 16.42 23.04
C GLY A 437 -26.23 16.97 21.63
N LYS A 438 -25.56 18.12 21.49
CA LYS A 438 -25.28 18.78 20.19
C LYS A 438 -24.63 17.84 19.16
N LYS A 439 -23.49 17.22 19.53
CA LYS A 439 -22.70 16.33 18.65
C LYS A 439 -23.50 15.10 18.22
N TRP A 440 -24.16 14.48 19.20
CA TRP A 440 -25.02 13.32 18.97
C TRP A 440 -26.18 13.65 18.01
N THR A 441 -26.75 14.85 18.14
CA THR A 441 -27.85 15.29 17.27
C THR A 441 -27.40 15.43 15.81
N VAL A 442 -26.18 15.93 15.54
CA VAL A 442 -25.63 15.98 14.18
C VAL A 442 -25.45 14.57 13.61
N GLU A 443 -24.94 13.65 14.42
CA GLU A 443 -24.78 12.24 14.04
C GLU A 443 -26.13 11.59 13.71
N VAL A 444 -27.16 11.81 14.54
CA VAL A 444 -28.54 11.39 14.28
C VAL A 444 -29.06 11.98 12.97
N ILE A 445 -28.85 13.27 12.72
CA ILE A 445 -29.28 13.89 11.46
C ILE A 445 -28.59 13.23 10.26
N ALA A 446 -27.29 12.92 10.37
CA ALA A 446 -26.55 12.23 9.33
C ALA A 446 -27.10 10.82 9.03
N GLU A 447 -27.45 10.05 10.07
CA GLU A 447 -28.08 8.74 9.91
C GLU A 447 -29.46 8.83 9.24
N GLU A 448 -30.30 9.78 9.66
CA GLU A 448 -31.66 9.96 9.14
C GLU A 448 -31.62 10.33 7.65
N LEU A 449 -30.70 11.23 7.29
CA LEU A 449 -30.51 11.69 5.92
C LEU A 449 -29.69 10.70 5.07
N ARG A 450 -29.15 9.65 5.68
CA ARG A 450 -28.22 8.68 5.06
C ARG A 450 -27.07 9.39 4.35
N ARG A 451 -26.46 10.36 5.03
CA ARG A 451 -25.33 11.15 4.52
C ARG A 451 -24.06 10.89 5.36
N PRO A 452 -22.87 10.86 4.74
CA PRO A 452 -21.62 10.79 5.49
C PRO A 452 -21.50 11.99 6.43
N ASN A 453 -21.01 11.77 7.65
CA ASN A 453 -20.71 12.83 8.62
C ASN A 453 -19.19 13.05 8.68
N PHE A 454 -18.68 14.02 7.93
CA PHE A 454 -17.26 14.34 7.89
C PHE A 454 -16.89 15.28 9.04
N ILE A 455 -16.28 14.73 10.09
CA ILE A 455 -15.93 15.46 11.30
C ILE A 455 -14.58 16.16 11.09
N ILE A 456 -14.64 17.48 11.08
CA ILE A 456 -13.49 18.35 11.05
C ILE A 456 -13.18 18.74 12.49
N LEU A 457 -11.95 18.46 12.90
CA LEU A 457 -11.35 19.07 14.08
C LEU A 457 -10.56 20.28 13.58
N PRO A 458 -11.14 21.48 13.66
CA PRO A 458 -10.49 22.65 13.11
C PRO A 458 -9.20 22.88 13.90
N PHE A 459 -8.15 23.24 13.16
CA PHE A 459 -6.83 23.65 13.66
C PHE A 459 -5.87 22.50 14.03
N SER A 460 -5.36 21.76 13.04
CA SER A 460 -4.03 21.14 13.16
C SER A 460 -2.94 22.21 13.37
N HIS A 461 -3.13 23.41 12.79
CA HIS A 461 -2.32 24.61 13.00
C HIS A 461 -3.23 25.83 13.26
N PRO A 462 -2.85 26.75 14.16
CA PRO A 462 -3.67 27.88 14.64
C PRO A 462 -3.94 29.00 13.62
N GLN A 463 -3.34 28.92 12.43
CA GLN A 463 -3.43 29.92 11.36
C GLN A 463 -4.02 29.33 10.06
N SER A 464 -4.48 28.08 10.10
CA SER A 464 -5.01 27.40 8.92
C SER A 464 -6.50 27.12 9.10
N SER A 465 -7.31 27.58 8.15
CA SER A 465 -8.66 27.09 7.92
C SER A 465 -8.71 25.57 7.75
N PRO A 466 -9.89 24.92 7.87
CA PRO A 466 -10.10 23.64 7.19
C PRO A 466 -9.55 23.75 5.76
N MET A 467 -8.68 22.82 5.36
CA MET A 467 -7.99 22.91 4.08
C MET A 467 -9.02 23.01 2.94
N GLU A 468 -8.76 23.82 1.92
CA GLU A 468 -9.67 24.10 0.77
C GLU A 468 -10.30 22.82 0.18
N TRP A 469 -9.51 21.74 0.09
CA TRP A 469 -9.99 20.44 -0.39
C TRP A 469 -11.14 19.88 0.43
N THR A 470 -11.19 20.13 1.75
CA THR A 470 -12.20 19.58 2.65
C THR A 470 -13.60 19.96 2.18
N TYR A 471 -13.76 21.22 1.77
CA TYR A 471 -15.02 21.76 1.27
C TYR A 471 -15.39 21.15 -0.08
N GLU A 472 -14.42 21.07 -1.00
CA GLU A 472 -14.60 20.44 -2.32
C GLU A 472 -15.08 19.00 -2.17
N PHE A 473 -14.44 18.23 -1.29
CA PHE A 473 -14.77 16.83 -1.07
C PHE A 473 -16.09 16.64 -0.30
N CYS A 474 -16.41 17.47 0.70
CA CYS A 474 -17.71 17.42 1.35
C CYS A 474 -18.86 17.69 0.36
N ASN A 475 -18.68 18.68 -0.53
CA ASN A 475 -19.64 18.95 -1.60
C ASN A 475 -19.73 17.78 -2.59
N ARG A 476 -18.59 17.26 -3.06
CA ARG A 476 -18.51 16.10 -3.97
C ARG A 476 -19.24 14.89 -3.42
N TRP A 477 -19.00 14.56 -2.16
CA TRP A 477 -19.60 13.39 -1.50
C TRP A 477 -21.05 13.62 -1.05
N GLY A 478 -21.54 14.87 -1.09
CA GLY A 478 -22.78 15.26 -0.44
C GLY A 478 -22.75 14.94 1.06
N ALA A 479 -21.58 15.08 1.69
CA ALA A 479 -21.37 14.81 3.11
C ALA A 479 -21.83 16.00 3.96
N ILE A 480 -22.29 15.72 5.18
CA ILE A 480 -22.41 16.73 6.22
C ILE A 480 -20.99 17.10 6.68
N MET A 481 -20.65 18.36 6.54
CA MET A 481 -19.43 18.91 7.10
C MET A 481 -19.68 19.27 8.56
N HIS A 482 -19.10 18.55 9.51
CA HIS A 482 -19.30 18.78 10.94
C HIS A 482 -18.06 19.42 11.57
N VAL A 483 -18.13 20.72 11.83
CA VAL A 483 -17.11 21.48 12.55
C VAL A 483 -17.38 21.35 14.05
N GLN A 484 -16.63 20.48 14.72
CA GLN A 484 -16.93 20.08 16.09
C GLN A 484 -16.15 20.89 17.13
N GLU A 485 -16.87 21.62 18.00
CA GLU A 485 -16.33 22.35 19.17
C GLU A 485 -15.00 23.09 18.88
N PRO A 486 -14.97 23.99 17.87
CA PRO A 486 -13.74 24.65 17.40
C PRO A 486 -12.95 25.32 18.53
N ILE A 487 -13.66 25.92 19.47
CA ILE A 487 -13.08 26.67 20.59
C ILE A 487 -12.42 25.72 21.60
N ASN A 488 -13.03 24.55 21.89
CA ASN A 488 -12.44 23.60 22.84
C ASN A 488 -11.15 22.98 22.29
N ALA A 489 -11.12 22.67 20.99
CA ALA A 489 -9.92 22.18 20.33
C ALA A 489 -8.73 23.16 20.44
N MET A 490 -9.02 24.47 20.55
CA MET A 490 -7.99 25.49 20.80
C MET A 490 -7.55 25.53 22.26
N LEU A 491 -8.51 25.45 23.20
CA LEU A 491 -8.24 25.44 24.65
C LEU A 491 -7.38 24.24 25.08
N ASP A 492 -7.68 23.04 24.57
CA ASP A 492 -6.98 21.79 24.90
C ASP A 492 -5.48 21.82 24.52
N ARG A 493 -5.06 22.74 23.64
CA ARG A 493 -3.66 22.89 23.20
C ARG A 493 -2.83 23.85 24.05
N GLY A 494 -3.28 24.14 25.27
CA GLY A 494 -2.51 24.91 26.26
C GLY A 494 -2.33 26.38 25.92
N ARG A 495 -3.20 26.95 25.07
CA ARG A 495 -3.24 28.38 24.82
C ARG A 495 -4.14 29.02 25.87
N HIS A 496 -3.59 29.93 26.67
CA HIS A 496 -4.32 30.69 27.69
C HIS A 496 -5.67 31.21 27.17
N VAL A 497 -6.63 31.32 28.11
CA VAL A 497 -7.95 31.97 27.97
C VAL A 497 -7.90 33.02 26.86
N PRO A 498 -8.67 32.86 25.77
CA PRO A 498 -8.60 33.82 24.68
C PRO A 498 -8.94 35.20 25.24
N PRO A 499 -8.12 36.24 25.00
CA PRO A 499 -8.57 37.62 25.16
C PRO A 499 -9.89 37.76 24.41
N ALA A 500 -10.76 38.68 24.85
CA ALA A 500 -12.10 38.88 24.32
C ALA A 500 -12.20 38.99 22.77
N HIS A 501 -11.08 39.13 22.05
CA HIS A 501 -10.99 39.29 20.60
C HIS A 501 -9.75 38.59 19.96
N PHE A 502 -9.54 37.28 20.12
CA PHE A 502 -8.52 36.53 19.34
C PHE A 502 -9.03 35.12 18.95
N ILE A 503 -9.50 34.88 17.71
CA ILE A 503 -8.87 34.69 16.37
C ILE A 503 -8.64 33.20 16.05
N GLY A 504 -9.36 32.71 15.04
CA GLY A 504 -9.36 31.35 14.51
C GLY A 504 -10.65 31.00 13.77
N LEU A 505 -11.77 31.58 14.19
CA LEU A 505 -13.04 31.52 13.46
C LEU A 505 -13.09 32.47 12.26
N GLU A 506 -12.27 33.53 12.20
CA GLU A 506 -12.27 34.51 11.09
C GLU A 506 -12.00 33.85 9.73
N CYS A 507 -10.98 32.99 9.63
CA CYS A 507 -10.73 32.22 8.40
C CYS A 507 -11.92 31.33 8.05
N LEU A 508 -12.61 30.77 9.06
CA LEU A 508 -13.82 30.00 8.85
C LEU A 508 -14.99 30.88 8.38
N VAL A 509 -15.09 32.15 8.78
CA VAL A 509 -16.12 33.07 8.29
C VAL A 509 -15.97 33.28 6.78
N ASP A 510 -14.76 33.58 6.32
CA ASP A 510 -14.48 33.80 4.90
C ASP A 510 -14.68 32.53 4.08
N ASP A 511 -14.24 31.39 4.59
CA ASP A 511 -14.51 30.10 3.97
C ASP A 511 -16.02 29.84 3.88
N LEU A 512 -16.76 29.92 4.99
CA LEU A 512 -18.21 29.69 5.06
C LEU A 512 -19.01 30.59 4.10
N ARG A 513 -18.54 31.82 3.83
CA ARG A 513 -19.14 32.72 2.85
C ARG A 513 -18.83 32.33 1.41
N THR A 514 -17.68 31.72 1.16
CA THR A 514 -17.23 31.29 -0.17
C THR A 514 -17.67 29.87 -0.52
N LEU A 515 -18.07 29.07 0.47
CA LEU A 515 -18.57 27.71 0.25
C LEU A 515 -19.80 27.69 -0.64
N LYS A 516 -19.78 26.79 -1.63
CA LYS A 516 -20.93 26.51 -2.49
C LYS A 516 -21.40 25.07 -2.26
N GLY A 517 -22.69 24.91 -1.96
CA GLY A 517 -23.37 23.61 -1.91
C GLY A 517 -23.04 22.68 -0.75
N VAL A 518 -22.36 23.17 0.31
CA VAL A 518 -22.06 22.36 1.50
C VAL A 518 -23.12 22.55 2.57
N VAL A 519 -23.54 21.46 3.22
CA VAL A 519 -24.33 21.51 4.46
C VAL A 519 -23.36 21.38 5.64
N CYS A 520 -23.17 22.48 6.35
CA CYS A 520 -22.26 22.59 7.47
C CYS A 520 -23.02 22.60 8.80
N PHE A 521 -22.68 21.69 9.70
CA PHE A 521 -23.07 21.75 11.10
C PHE A 521 -21.89 22.22 11.94
N MET A 522 -22.10 23.27 12.73
CA MET A 522 -21.12 23.73 13.72
C MET A 522 -21.66 23.46 15.12
N THR A 523 -20.85 22.86 15.99
CA THR A 523 -21.21 22.65 17.41
C THR A 523 -20.29 23.46 18.31
N THR A 524 -20.83 24.17 19.30
CA THR A 524 -20.03 24.95 20.25
C THR A 524 -20.61 24.95 21.65
N SER A 525 -19.73 24.89 22.64
CA SER A 525 -20.06 25.11 24.06
C SER A 525 -19.81 26.55 24.50
N HIS A 526 -19.18 27.37 23.66
CA HIS A 526 -18.70 28.70 23.96
C HIS A 526 -19.28 29.74 22.99
N ALA A 527 -20.60 29.76 22.82
CA ALA A 527 -21.27 30.67 21.87
C ALA A 527 -20.95 32.15 22.12
N LYS A 528 -20.70 32.55 23.37
CA LYS A 528 -20.33 33.92 23.77
C LYS A 528 -18.99 34.38 23.18
N TRP A 529 -18.15 33.45 22.76
CA TRP A 529 -16.81 33.73 22.21
C TRP A 529 -16.82 33.68 20.68
N ILE A 530 -17.98 33.45 20.05
CA ILE A 530 -18.13 33.55 18.60
C ILE A 530 -18.18 35.02 18.20
N GLN A 531 -17.38 35.38 17.20
CA GLN A 531 -17.31 36.72 16.64
C GLN A 531 -18.61 37.08 15.89
N PRO A 532 -19.13 38.32 16.03
CA PRO A 532 -20.37 38.74 15.38
C PRO A 532 -20.42 38.58 13.86
N GLU A 533 -19.26 38.60 13.21
CA GLU A 533 -19.07 38.48 11.77
C GLU A 533 -19.47 37.11 11.22
N LEU A 534 -19.54 36.08 12.08
CA LEU A 534 -20.02 34.74 11.71
C LEU A 534 -21.55 34.70 11.58
N TRP A 535 -22.30 35.52 12.32
CA TRP A 535 -23.77 35.44 12.36
C TRP A 535 -24.45 35.56 11.00
N PRO A 536 -24.03 36.47 10.09
CA PRO A 536 -24.61 36.55 8.75
C PRO A 536 -24.44 35.28 7.90
N SER A 537 -23.43 34.46 8.21
CA SER A 537 -23.17 33.19 7.51
C SER A 537 -24.00 32.03 8.09
N VAL A 538 -24.58 32.18 9.28
CA VAL A 538 -25.40 31.14 9.93
C VAL A 538 -26.82 31.18 9.38
N THR A 539 -27.21 30.16 8.64
CA THR A 539 -28.57 30.00 8.10
C THR A 539 -29.59 29.73 9.20
N PHE A 540 -29.24 28.90 10.19
CA PHE A 540 -30.14 28.56 11.28
C PHE A 540 -29.38 28.26 12.58
N GLY A 541 -29.81 28.85 13.69
CA GLY A 541 -29.22 28.66 15.02
C GLY A 541 -30.15 27.90 15.97
N VAL A 542 -29.60 26.93 16.71
CA VAL A 542 -30.32 26.20 17.75
C VAL A 542 -29.56 26.25 19.07
N GLU A 543 -30.24 26.79 20.08
CA GLU A 543 -29.82 26.68 21.46
C GLU A 543 -30.24 25.33 22.06
N PHE A 544 -29.24 24.59 22.56
CA PHE A 544 -29.39 23.36 23.31
C PHE A 544 -29.35 23.67 24.80
N LYS A 545 -30.53 23.66 25.43
CA LYS A 545 -30.68 23.76 26.88
C LYS A 545 -30.35 22.41 27.52
N LYS A 546 -29.99 22.42 28.82
CA LYS A 546 -29.72 21.18 29.57
C LYS A 546 -30.92 20.21 29.48
N ALA A 547 -30.60 18.93 29.33
CA ALA A 547 -31.58 17.86 29.28
C ALA A 547 -32.41 17.81 30.58
N ARG A 548 -33.72 17.55 30.47
CA ARG A 548 -34.55 17.28 31.66
C ARG A 548 -34.18 15.92 32.26
N ALA A 549 -34.44 15.74 33.55
CA ALA A 549 -34.21 14.47 34.27
C ALA A 549 -34.74 13.23 33.51
N LYS A 550 -35.96 13.31 32.95
CA LYS A 550 -36.54 12.23 32.12
C LYS A 550 -35.70 11.85 30.90
N GLY A 551 -35.04 12.82 30.28
CA GLY A 551 -34.15 12.62 29.14
C GLY A 551 -32.86 11.91 29.52
N VAL A 552 -32.30 12.24 30.68
CA VAL A 552 -31.11 11.58 31.25
C VAL A 552 -31.41 10.13 31.61
N THR A 553 -32.58 9.86 32.20
CA THR A 553 -33.05 8.49 32.51
C THR A 553 -33.13 7.61 31.25
N LEU A 554 -33.66 8.14 30.14
CA LEU A 554 -33.77 7.38 28.90
C LEU A 554 -32.40 7.09 28.26
N ILE A 555 -31.44 8.03 28.38
CA ILE A 555 -30.06 7.79 27.94
C ILE A 555 -29.42 6.68 28.78
N TRP A 556 -29.58 6.73 30.11
CA TRP A 556 -29.12 5.67 31.00
C TRP A 556 -29.69 4.31 30.60
N SER A 557 -31.01 4.22 30.39
CA SER A 557 -31.67 2.99 29.95
C SER A 557 -31.06 2.43 28.66
N ASN A 558 -30.86 3.27 27.64
CA ASN A 558 -30.29 2.85 26.37
C ASN A 558 -28.83 2.39 26.50
N VAL A 559 -28.00 3.09 27.28
CA VAL A 559 -26.58 2.75 27.44
C VAL A 559 -26.41 1.46 28.26
N VAL A 560 -27.20 1.28 29.32
CA VAL A 560 -27.21 0.07 30.17
C VAL A 560 -27.71 -1.14 29.38
N ALA A 561 -28.80 -0.98 28.63
CA ALA A 561 -29.31 -2.05 27.76
C ALA A 561 -28.31 -2.44 26.66
N LYS A 562 -27.63 -1.46 26.05
CA LYS A 562 -26.57 -1.72 25.06
C LYS A 562 -25.37 -2.46 25.66
N ALA A 563 -25.11 -2.27 26.95
CA ALA A 563 -24.10 -3.01 27.69
C ALA A 563 -24.54 -4.44 28.07
N GLY A 564 -25.75 -4.86 27.68
CA GLY A 564 -26.29 -6.19 28.00
C GLY A 564 -26.69 -6.36 29.47
N VAL A 565 -26.96 -5.25 30.16
CA VAL A 565 -27.34 -5.26 31.59
C VAL A 565 -28.83 -4.97 31.73
N GLU A 566 -29.51 -5.76 32.54
CA GLU A 566 -30.91 -5.55 32.89
C GLU A 566 -30.99 -4.85 34.25
N LEU A 567 -31.30 -3.56 34.24
CA LEU A 567 -31.68 -2.80 35.43
C LEU A 567 -33.16 -2.41 35.33
N SER A 568 -33.86 -2.37 36.45
CA SER A 568 -35.23 -1.90 36.51
C SER A 568 -35.33 -0.38 36.28
N ASP A 569 -36.48 0.09 35.80
CA ASP A 569 -36.71 1.53 35.55
C ASP A 569 -36.47 2.40 36.80
N LYS A 570 -36.76 1.86 37.99
CA LYS A 570 -36.52 2.57 39.27
C LYS A 570 -35.04 2.73 39.58
N GLU A 571 -34.23 1.72 39.29
CA GLU A 571 -32.78 1.73 39.47
C GLU A 571 -32.12 2.70 38.49
N ILE A 572 -32.54 2.67 37.22
CA ILE A 572 -32.10 3.63 36.19
C ILE A 572 -32.49 5.06 36.58
N GLN A 573 -33.69 5.26 37.14
CA GLN A 573 -34.14 6.57 37.59
C GLN A 573 -33.30 7.09 38.77
N SER A 574 -32.91 6.23 39.71
CA SER A 574 -32.02 6.59 40.82
C SER A 574 -30.63 7.01 40.33
N LEU A 575 -30.02 6.23 39.42
CA LEU A 575 -28.74 6.57 38.80
C LEU A 575 -28.79 7.91 38.05
N ALA A 576 -29.89 8.17 37.34
CA ALA A 576 -30.10 9.39 36.58
C ALA A 576 -30.38 10.63 37.44
N GLN A 577 -30.94 10.48 38.65
CA GLN A 577 -31.20 11.61 39.55
C GLN A 577 -29.93 12.22 40.13
N GLU A 578 -28.92 11.40 40.38
CA GLU A 578 -27.67 11.81 41.04
C GLU A 578 -26.54 12.14 40.06
N MET A 579 -26.81 12.10 38.75
CA MET A 579 -25.85 12.44 37.70
C MET A 579 -26.43 13.44 36.70
N ASP A 580 -25.89 14.65 36.70
CA ASP A 580 -26.30 15.77 35.84
C ASP A 580 -25.59 15.80 34.47
N LYS A 581 -24.44 15.13 34.34
CA LYS A 581 -23.58 15.16 33.14
C LYS A 581 -23.68 13.88 32.31
N ILE A 582 -24.43 13.95 31.20
CA ILE A 582 -24.63 12.85 30.22
C ILE A 582 -23.32 12.25 29.69
N SER A 583 -22.25 13.04 29.54
CA SER A 583 -20.95 12.55 29.04
C SER A 583 -20.24 11.56 29.95
N GLN A 584 -20.62 11.51 31.23
CA GLN A 584 -20.00 10.64 32.21
C GLN A 584 -20.64 9.24 32.24
N ILE A 585 -21.85 9.10 31.67
CA ILE A 585 -22.62 7.84 31.70
C ILE A 585 -21.82 6.68 31.10
N ASN A 586 -21.21 6.87 29.92
CA ASN A 586 -20.40 5.83 29.28
C ASN A 586 -19.17 5.43 30.11
N SER A 587 -18.53 6.39 30.79
CA SER A 587 -17.39 6.10 31.67
C SER A 587 -17.83 5.29 32.89
N VAL A 588 -18.97 5.64 33.49
CA VAL A 588 -19.53 4.90 34.62
C VAL A 588 -19.94 3.49 34.22
N VAL A 589 -20.62 3.32 33.08
CA VAL A 589 -21.01 1.99 32.57
C VAL A 589 -19.77 1.12 32.32
N LYS A 590 -18.71 1.65 31.69
CA LYS A 590 -17.47 0.91 31.49
C LYS A 590 -16.81 0.52 32.81
N LEU A 591 -16.75 1.43 33.79
CA LEU A 591 -16.22 1.13 35.11
C LEU A 591 -17.06 0.05 35.81
N ALA A 592 -18.39 0.15 35.76
CA ALA A 592 -19.29 -0.80 36.39
C ALA A 592 -19.13 -2.21 35.82
N LEU A 593 -19.00 -2.33 34.49
CA LEU A 593 -18.71 -3.60 33.83
C LEU A 593 -17.35 -4.17 34.24
N GLY A 594 -16.31 -3.33 34.29
CA GLY A 594 -14.98 -3.76 34.71
C GLY A 594 -14.92 -4.17 36.19
N LEU A 595 -15.67 -3.49 37.06
CA LEU A 595 -15.83 -3.88 38.46
C LEU A 595 -16.49 -5.26 38.57
N ALA A 596 -17.61 -5.48 37.89
CA ALA A 596 -18.31 -6.76 37.89
C ALA A 596 -17.44 -7.90 37.35
N GLU A 597 -16.69 -7.65 36.27
CA GLU A 597 -15.75 -8.61 35.71
C GLU A 597 -14.63 -8.97 36.69
N SER A 598 -14.06 -7.97 37.38
CA SER A 598 -13.02 -8.20 38.39
C SER A 598 -13.52 -8.97 39.62
N GLU A 599 -14.81 -8.84 39.93
CA GLU A 599 -15.48 -9.50 41.05
C GLU A 599 -16.07 -10.86 40.64
N GLY A 600 -15.97 -11.24 39.36
CA GLY A 600 -16.54 -12.48 38.82
C GLY A 600 -18.06 -12.55 38.91
N SER A 601 -18.73 -11.41 39.02
CA SER A 601 -20.17 -11.27 39.24
C SER A 601 -20.88 -10.74 37.99
N LYS A 602 -22.21 -10.82 37.96
CA LYS A 602 -23.00 -10.15 36.92
C LYS A 602 -23.13 -8.67 37.29
N PRO A 603 -23.04 -7.75 36.31
CA PRO A 603 -23.22 -6.33 36.57
C PRO A 603 -24.64 -6.05 37.08
N GLY A 604 -24.72 -5.37 38.22
CA GLY A 604 -25.96 -4.97 38.90
C GLY A 604 -25.83 -3.57 39.50
N LEU A 605 -26.92 -3.01 40.04
CA LEU A 605 -27.00 -1.62 40.52
C LEU A 605 -25.81 -1.20 41.39
N GLU A 606 -25.38 -2.07 42.32
CA GLU A 606 -24.25 -1.81 43.23
C GLU A 606 -22.95 -1.44 42.51
N HIS A 607 -22.69 -2.06 41.35
CA HIS A 607 -21.49 -1.79 40.55
C HIS A 607 -21.60 -0.42 39.86
N PHE A 608 -22.81 -0.04 39.44
CA PHE A 608 -23.07 1.26 38.82
C PHE A 608 -23.02 2.40 39.83
N GLU A 609 -23.57 2.20 41.04
CA GLU A 609 -23.46 3.16 42.15
C GLU A 609 -22.00 3.36 42.56
N ARG A 610 -21.25 2.27 42.78
CA ARG A 610 -19.80 2.35 43.09
C ARG A 610 -19.01 3.03 41.97
N ALA A 611 -19.25 2.67 40.71
CA ALA A 611 -18.58 3.30 39.57
C ALA A 611 -18.89 4.80 39.47
N ARG A 612 -20.14 5.20 39.74
CA ARG A 612 -20.56 6.60 39.79
C ARG A 612 -19.86 7.34 40.93
N ASP A 613 -19.83 6.76 42.12
CA ASP A 613 -19.25 7.38 43.31
C ASP A 613 -17.72 7.54 43.15
N MET A 614 -17.03 6.52 42.65
CA MET A 614 -15.61 6.61 42.27
C MET A 614 -15.36 7.69 41.22
N ARG A 615 -16.26 7.83 40.25
CA ARG A 615 -16.17 8.86 39.22
C ARG A 615 -16.39 10.27 39.80
N LYS A 616 -17.30 10.39 40.76
CA LYS A 616 -17.59 11.64 41.47
C LYS A 616 -16.39 12.07 42.32
N GLU A 617 -15.83 11.17 43.13
CA GLU A 617 -14.63 11.40 43.94
C GLU A 617 -13.44 11.83 43.07
N PHE A 618 -13.22 11.15 41.94
CA PHE A 618 -12.19 11.53 40.98
C PHE A 618 -12.37 12.97 40.47
N LEU A 619 -13.60 13.35 40.11
CA LEU A 619 -13.88 14.70 39.59
C LEU A 619 -13.76 15.79 40.66
N GLU A 620 -14.17 15.49 41.89
CA GLU A 620 -14.00 16.40 43.04
C GLU A 620 -12.51 16.69 43.34
N GLY A 621 -11.61 15.73 43.04
CA GLY A 621 -10.17 15.90 43.15
C GLY A 621 -9.47 16.65 41.99
N THR A 622 -10.21 17.10 40.97
CA THR A 622 -9.65 17.85 39.81
C THR A 622 -9.99 19.35 39.90
N GLU A 623 -9.26 20.23 39.20
CA GLU A 623 -9.59 21.67 39.12
C GLU A 623 -11.04 21.94 38.63
N VAL A 624 -11.60 21.02 37.83
CA VAL A 624 -13.01 21.02 37.39
C VAL A 624 -13.99 20.81 38.56
N GLY A 625 -13.55 20.19 39.66
CA GLY A 625 -14.27 20.07 40.93
C GLY A 625 -14.22 21.33 41.78
N GLN A 626 -13.13 22.11 41.71
CA GLN A 626 -12.97 23.34 42.50
C GLN A 626 -13.80 24.51 41.96
N GLU A 627 -14.02 24.61 40.64
CA GLU A 627 -14.98 25.57 40.07
C GLU A 627 -16.44 25.29 40.49
N MET A 628 -16.79 24.05 40.87
CA MET A 628 -18.13 23.69 41.34
C MET A 628 -18.46 24.19 42.76
N ASN A 629 -17.45 24.53 43.57
CA ASN A 629 -17.65 25.01 44.96
C ASN A 629 -17.56 26.54 45.12
N HIS A 630 -17.31 27.30 44.03
CA HIS A 630 -17.12 28.76 44.11
C HIS A 630 -18.22 29.61 43.48
N TYR A 631 -19.32 28.99 43.02
CA TYR A 631 -20.56 29.69 42.71
C TYR A 631 -21.72 29.05 43.47
N THR A 632 -21.80 29.33 44.77
CA THR A 632 -23.06 29.29 45.53
C THR A 632 -23.55 30.71 45.73
#